data_AF-A0A089KJG3-F1
#
_entry.id   AF-A0A089KJG3-F1
#
_cell.length_a   1.000
_cell.length_b   1.000
_cell.length_c   1.000
_cell.angle_alpha   90.00
_cell.angle_beta   90.00
_cell.angle_gamma   90.00
#
_symmetry.space_group_name_H-M   'P 1'
#
loop_
_entity.id
_entity.type
_entity.pdbx_description
1 polymer ?
#
loop_
_entity_poly.entity_id
_entity_poly.type
_entity_poly.pdbx_seq_one_letter_code
_entity_poly.pdbx_strand_id
1 'polypeptide(L)'
;MSAKEVTEFQRLEGLRLSNEESNRITRSSIEAALVLLMNDQAFEDITITAIVKRAGVSRTAYYRNYNSKEDILQSTMKEIADKIVAAMNLHHPIRNSYEYWLALFQTLEQHLECLQIILKVNMADTILNDMQAVQLNRSNEETLLTHYAAYFWSGAIYSVAANWIRGGGRQSAAEMATICYRIIEAVNGN
;
A
#
# COMPACT_ATOMS: atom_id res chain seq x y z
N MET A 1 -8.96 0.72 42.43
CA MET A 1 -9.41 1.99 41.85
C MET A 1 -10.75 2.36 42.46
N SER A 2 -10.93 3.62 42.85
CA SER A 2 -12.23 4.13 43.34
C SER A 2 -13.22 4.31 42.19
N ALA A 3 -14.52 4.35 42.47
CA ALA A 3 -15.56 4.56 41.45
C ALA A 3 -15.38 5.86 40.64
N LYS A 4 -14.80 6.91 41.26
CA LYS A 4 -14.43 8.16 40.57
C LYS A 4 -13.28 7.96 39.59
N GLU A 5 -12.28 7.17 39.95
CA GLU A 5 -11.11 6.89 39.09
C GLU A 5 -11.49 6.05 37.88
N VAL A 6 -12.40 5.08 38.04
CA VAL A 6 -12.93 4.28 36.92
C VAL A 6 -13.72 5.15 35.94
N THR A 7 -14.57 6.06 36.46
CA THR A 7 -15.39 6.95 35.63
C THR A 7 -14.54 7.95 34.83
N GLU A 8 -13.51 8.53 35.45
CA GLU A 8 -12.60 9.45 34.76
C GLU A 8 -11.74 8.74 33.72
N PHE A 9 -11.27 7.52 34.01
CA PHE A 9 -10.53 6.69 33.06
C PHE A 9 -11.37 6.40 31.80
N GLN A 10 -12.63 5.96 31.98
CA GLN A 10 -13.54 5.70 30.87
C GLN A 10 -13.81 6.95 30.01
N ARG A 11 -13.91 8.13 30.64
CA ARG A 11 -14.10 9.40 29.93
C ARG A 11 -12.87 9.78 29.09
N LEU A 12 -11.68 9.66 29.66
CA LEU A 12 -10.42 9.93 28.95
C LEU A 12 -10.22 8.96 27.78
N GLU A 13 -10.56 7.69 27.98
CA GLU A 13 -10.51 6.68 26.94
C GLU A 13 -11.49 6.99 25.79
N GLY A 14 -12.73 7.39 26.11
CA GLY A 14 -13.71 7.83 25.11
C GLY A 14 -13.25 9.04 24.30
N LEU A 15 -12.65 10.04 24.95
CA LEU A 15 -12.07 11.21 24.27
C LEU A 15 -10.91 10.82 23.35
N ARG A 16 -10.03 9.89 23.79
CA ARG A 16 -8.92 9.38 22.97
C ARG A 16 -9.44 8.70 21.71
N LEU A 17 -10.39 7.78 21.84
CA LEU A 17 -10.98 7.06 20.71
C LEU A 17 -11.65 8.01 19.71
N SER A 18 -12.39 9.01 20.20
CA SER A 18 -13.01 10.02 19.33
C SER A 18 -11.97 10.86 18.57
N ASN A 19 -10.86 11.21 19.22
CA ASN A 19 -9.79 11.97 18.57
C ASN A 19 -9.05 11.13 17.52
N GLU A 20 -8.79 9.85 17.81
CA GLU A 20 -8.19 8.91 16.86
C GLU A 20 -9.07 8.71 15.63
N GLU A 21 -10.37 8.55 15.83
CA GLU A 21 -11.33 8.41 14.74
C GLU A 21 -11.40 9.67 13.88
N SER A 22 -11.50 10.85 14.51
CA SER A 22 -11.48 12.13 13.81
C SER A 22 -10.19 12.34 13.01
N ASN A 23 -9.05 11.91 13.55
CA ASN A 23 -7.78 11.99 12.84
C ASN A 23 -7.70 11.00 11.67
N ARG A 24 -8.28 9.81 11.80
CA ARG A 24 -8.39 8.82 10.71
C ARG A 24 -9.24 9.36 9.57
N ILE A 25 -10.42 9.89 9.86
CA ILE A 25 -11.31 10.52 8.86
C ILE A 25 -10.60 11.67 8.15
N THR A 26 -9.88 12.51 8.90
CA THR A 26 -9.08 13.62 8.33
C THR A 26 -8.04 13.10 7.34
N ARG A 27 -7.28 12.05 7.69
CA ARG A 27 -6.28 11.45 6.81
C ARG A 27 -6.88 10.89 5.54
N SER A 28 -7.91 10.05 5.67
CA SER A 28 -8.60 9.47 4.51
C SER A 28 -9.19 10.54 3.58
N SER A 29 -9.68 11.65 4.14
CA SER A 29 -10.19 12.78 3.34
C SER A 29 -9.08 13.49 2.56
N ILE A 30 -7.89 13.67 3.16
CA ILE A 30 -6.72 14.27 2.51
C ILE A 30 -6.18 13.36 1.41
N GLU A 31 -6.04 12.06 1.68
CA GLU A 31 -5.56 11.05 0.73
C GLU A 31 -6.50 10.94 -0.47
N ALA A 32 -7.80 10.79 -0.24
CA ALA A 32 -8.80 10.75 -1.30
C ALA A 32 -8.81 12.05 -2.13
N ALA A 33 -8.66 13.21 -1.49
CA ALA A 33 -8.58 14.48 -2.21
C ALA A 33 -7.37 14.57 -3.13
N LEU A 34 -6.20 14.09 -2.69
CA LEU A 34 -5.00 14.05 -3.53
C LEU A 34 -5.22 13.15 -4.75
N VAL A 35 -5.71 11.92 -4.56
CA VAL A 35 -6.00 10.98 -5.65
C VAL A 35 -6.98 11.60 -6.67
N LEU A 36 -8.05 12.23 -6.19
CA LEU A 36 -9.03 12.88 -7.06
C LEU A 36 -8.43 14.07 -7.84
N LEU A 37 -7.54 14.85 -7.23
CA LEU A 37 -6.87 15.96 -7.93
C LEU A 37 -5.90 15.46 -9.00
N MET A 38 -5.24 14.32 -8.76
CA MET A 38 -4.32 13.70 -9.72
C MET A 38 -5.02 13.12 -10.95
N ASN A 39 -6.34 12.88 -10.89
CA ASN A 39 -7.13 12.53 -12.07
C ASN A 39 -7.29 13.71 -13.03
N ASP A 40 -7.22 14.95 -12.51
CA ASP A 40 -7.49 16.18 -13.27
C ASP A 40 -6.23 16.97 -13.65
N GLN A 41 -5.12 16.83 -12.91
CA GLN A 41 -3.88 17.60 -13.15
C GLN A 41 -2.61 16.82 -12.75
N ALA A 42 -1.45 17.24 -13.26
CA ALA A 42 -0.17 16.64 -12.92
C ALA A 42 0.15 16.81 -11.43
N PHE A 43 0.79 15.81 -10.82
CA PHE A 43 1.09 15.80 -9.39
C PHE A 43 1.93 17.00 -8.95
N GLU A 44 2.87 17.41 -9.80
CA GLU A 44 3.78 18.52 -9.59
C GLU A 44 3.00 19.84 -9.40
N ASP A 45 1.90 20.00 -10.13
CA ASP A 45 1.05 21.20 -10.13
C ASP A 45 0.06 21.24 -8.95
N ILE A 46 -0.17 20.11 -8.29
CA ILE A 46 -1.09 20.04 -7.14
C ILE A 46 -0.50 20.82 -5.96
N THR A 47 -1.28 21.76 -5.44
CA THR A 47 -0.91 22.55 -4.25
C THR A 47 -1.59 22.03 -3.00
N ILE A 48 -0.96 22.24 -1.83
CA ILE A 48 -1.57 21.97 -0.52
C ILE A 48 -2.92 22.69 -0.38
N THR A 49 -3.05 23.91 -0.93
CA THR A 49 -4.31 24.65 -0.94
C THR A 49 -5.42 23.92 -1.70
N ALA A 50 -5.11 23.34 -2.85
CA ALA A 50 -6.07 22.55 -3.62
C ALA A 50 -6.50 21.31 -2.84
N ILE A 51 -5.53 20.60 -2.23
CA ILE A 51 -5.78 19.39 -1.43
C ILE A 51 -6.71 19.72 -0.25
N VAL A 52 -6.38 20.70 0.59
CA VAL A 52 -7.20 21.01 1.78
C VAL A 52 -8.59 21.52 1.41
N LYS A 53 -8.71 22.28 0.30
CA LYS A 53 -10.00 22.71 -0.23
C LYS A 53 -10.84 21.53 -0.69
N ARG A 54 -10.25 20.58 -1.41
CA ARG A 54 -10.93 19.39 -1.93
C ARG A 54 -11.31 18.41 -0.82
N ALA A 55 -10.45 18.25 0.18
CA ALA A 55 -10.66 17.40 1.35
C ALA A 55 -11.65 17.98 2.37
N GLY A 56 -11.95 19.29 2.30
CA GLY A 56 -12.81 19.96 3.27
C GLY A 56 -12.18 20.09 4.67
N VAL A 57 -10.85 20.19 4.74
CA VAL A 57 -10.09 20.29 6.02
C VAL A 57 -9.33 21.60 6.10
N SER A 58 -8.91 21.99 7.31
CA SER A 58 -8.04 23.16 7.50
C SER A 58 -6.59 22.84 7.15
N ARG A 59 -5.79 23.86 6.80
CA ARG A 59 -4.33 23.71 6.65
C ARG A 59 -3.67 23.19 7.92
N THR A 60 -4.14 23.60 9.09
CA THR A 60 -3.62 23.09 10.37
C THR A 60 -3.89 21.59 10.53
N ALA A 61 -5.07 21.11 10.11
CA ALA A 61 -5.40 19.69 10.14
C ALA A 61 -4.55 18.88 9.14
N TYR A 62 -4.23 19.46 7.98
CA TYR A 62 -3.28 18.89 7.03
C TYR A 62 -1.90 18.72 7.65
N TYR A 63 -1.30 19.81 8.16
CA TYR A 63 0.07 19.78 8.68
C TYR A 63 0.23 18.97 9.97
N ARG A 64 -0.87 18.67 10.66
CA ARG A 64 -0.86 17.70 11.77
C ARG A 64 -0.64 16.25 11.29
N ASN A 65 -0.94 15.95 10.03
CA ASN A 65 -0.89 14.60 9.47
C ASN A 65 0.22 14.42 8.43
N TYR A 66 0.55 15.45 7.64
CA TYR A 66 1.52 15.36 6.55
C TYR A 66 2.35 16.63 6.44
N ASN A 67 3.65 16.51 6.11
CA ASN A 67 4.52 17.67 5.91
C ASN A 67 4.53 18.14 4.45
N SER A 68 4.27 17.22 3.51
CA SER A 68 4.32 17.44 2.07
C SER A 68 3.20 16.68 1.35
N LYS A 69 3.03 16.87 0.04
CA LYS A 69 2.07 16.07 -0.76
C LYS A 69 2.65 14.71 -1.14
N GLU A 70 3.97 14.61 -1.15
CA GLU A 70 4.77 13.41 -1.31
C GLU A 70 4.59 12.48 -0.09
N ASP A 71 4.53 13.03 1.12
CA ASP A 71 4.27 12.28 2.36
C ASP A 71 2.91 11.55 2.29
N ILE A 72 1.90 12.17 1.66
CA ILE A 72 0.58 11.57 1.45
C ILE A 72 0.73 10.34 0.55
N LEU A 73 1.41 10.48 -0.60
CA LEU A 73 1.64 9.36 -1.51
C LEU A 73 2.41 8.23 -0.84
N GLN A 74 3.44 8.55 -0.05
CA GLN A 74 4.20 7.54 0.68
C GLN A 74 3.33 6.81 1.71
N SER A 75 2.51 7.53 2.46
CA SER A 75 1.54 6.96 3.41
C SER A 75 0.54 6.04 2.71
N THR A 76 -0.08 6.51 1.62
CA THR A 76 -1.05 5.74 0.84
C THR A 76 -0.39 4.50 0.22
N MET A 77 0.82 4.62 -0.32
CA MET A 77 1.55 3.50 -0.89
C MET A 77 1.90 2.46 0.17
N LYS A 78 2.33 2.90 1.36
CA LYS A 78 2.60 2.03 2.49
C LYS A 78 1.35 1.25 2.90
N GLU A 79 0.20 1.90 3.00
CA GLU A 79 -1.06 1.23 3.35
C GLU A 79 -1.44 0.17 2.31
N ILE A 80 -1.30 0.48 1.02
CA ILE A 80 -1.59 -0.48 -0.07
C ILE A 80 -0.59 -1.65 -0.01
N ALA A 81 0.69 -1.39 0.21
CA ALA A 81 1.71 -2.42 0.36
C ALA A 81 1.41 -3.34 1.56
N ASP A 82 1.02 -2.76 2.70
CA ASP A 82 0.66 -3.52 3.90
C ASP A 82 -0.58 -4.41 3.63
N LYS A 83 -1.58 -3.93 2.87
CA LYS A 83 -2.74 -4.72 2.41
C LYS A 83 -2.33 -5.87 1.48
N ILE A 84 -1.47 -5.61 0.50
CA ILE A 84 -0.95 -6.62 -0.43
C ILE A 84 -0.24 -7.73 0.36
N VAL A 85 0.67 -7.35 1.25
CA VAL A 85 1.42 -8.29 2.08
C VAL A 85 0.49 -9.11 2.97
N ALA A 86 -0.51 -8.47 3.58
CA ALA A 86 -1.49 -9.16 4.41
C ALA A 86 -2.30 -10.18 3.59
N ALA A 87 -2.80 -9.80 2.41
CA ALA A 87 -3.58 -10.66 1.53
C ALA A 87 -2.76 -11.85 1.01
N MET A 88 -1.53 -11.61 0.56
CA MET A 88 -0.64 -12.65 0.04
C MET A 88 -0.19 -13.62 1.13
N ASN A 89 0.04 -13.15 2.37
CA ASN A 89 0.43 -13.99 3.50
C ASN A 89 -0.64 -15.02 3.91
N LEU A 90 -1.89 -14.90 3.43
CA LEU A 90 -2.94 -15.90 3.64
C LEU A 90 -2.71 -17.19 2.84
N HIS A 91 -1.84 -17.15 1.84
CA HIS A 91 -1.58 -18.25 0.92
C HIS A 91 -0.10 -18.58 0.86
N HIS A 92 0.25 -19.86 0.78
CA HIS A 92 1.64 -20.27 0.63
C HIS A 92 2.08 -20.08 -0.83
N PRO A 93 3.21 -19.40 -1.13
CA PRO A 93 3.60 -19.00 -2.50
C PRO A 93 3.82 -20.18 -3.46
N ILE A 94 4.18 -21.36 -2.93
CA ILE A 94 4.35 -22.61 -3.69
C ILE A 94 3.08 -23.49 -3.62
N ARG A 95 2.65 -23.94 -2.44
CA ARG A 95 1.52 -24.88 -2.29
C ARG A 95 0.16 -24.32 -2.71
N ASN A 96 -0.03 -23.00 -2.61
CA ASN A 96 -1.26 -22.28 -2.98
C ASN A 96 -0.89 -21.13 -3.91
N SER A 97 -0.05 -21.42 -4.90
CA SER A 97 0.57 -20.40 -5.74
C SER A 97 -0.48 -19.61 -6.53
N TYR A 98 -1.50 -20.26 -7.08
CA TYR A 98 -2.58 -19.57 -7.77
C TYR A 98 -3.31 -18.58 -6.85
N GLU A 99 -3.71 -19.00 -5.65
CA GLU A 99 -4.39 -18.12 -4.69
C GLU A 99 -3.49 -16.98 -4.20
N TYR A 100 -2.18 -17.25 -4.03
CA TYR A 100 -1.18 -16.24 -3.69
C TYR A 100 -1.10 -15.12 -4.75
N TRP A 101 -1.02 -15.50 -6.03
CA TRP A 101 -1.01 -14.53 -7.13
C TRP A 101 -2.37 -13.85 -7.31
N LEU A 102 -3.48 -14.58 -7.12
CA LEU A 102 -4.82 -14.01 -7.20
C LEU A 102 -5.02 -12.93 -6.14
N ALA A 103 -4.60 -13.18 -4.89
CA ALA A 103 -4.67 -12.21 -3.81
C ALA A 103 -3.87 -10.93 -4.13
N LEU A 104 -2.69 -11.06 -4.74
CA LEU A 104 -1.91 -9.92 -5.22
C LEU A 104 -2.72 -9.10 -6.23
N PHE A 105 -3.17 -9.71 -7.33
CA PHE A 105 -3.81 -8.95 -8.41
C PHE A 105 -5.17 -8.38 -8.02
N GLN A 106 -5.97 -9.08 -7.19
CA GLN A 106 -7.22 -8.53 -6.66
C GLN A 106 -6.98 -7.29 -5.79
N THR A 107 -5.93 -7.30 -4.97
CA THR A 107 -5.59 -6.13 -4.14
C THR A 107 -5.06 -4.98 -4.99
N LEU A 108 -4.26 -5.28 -6.03
CA LEU A 108 -3.80 -4.25 -6.97
C LEU A 108 -4.95 -3.64 -7.76
N GLU A 109 -5.91 -4.45 -8.22
CA GLU A 109 -7.09 -4.01 -8.97
C GLU A 109 -7.94 -3.01 -8.18
N GLN A 110 -8.15 -3.26 -6.89
CA GLN A 110 -8.87 -2.35 -5.98
C GLN A 110 -8.23 -0.95 -5.86
N HIS A 111 -6.94 -0.84 -6.17
CA HIS A 111 -6.16 0.38 -6.00
C HIS A 111 -5.50 0.85 -7.32
N LEU A 112 -5.96 0.33 -8.46
CA LEU A 112 -5.28 0.45 -9.75
C LEU A 112 -5.04 1.91 -10.16
N GLU A 113 -6.06 2.76 -10.11
CA GLU A 113 -5.96 4.18 -10.48
C GLU A 113 -4.89 4.90 -9.64
N CYS A 114 -4.92 4.71 -8.33
CA CYS A 114 -3.95 5.30 -7.41
C CYS A 114 -2.52 4.79 -7.69
N LEU A 115 -2.35 3.47 -7.85
CA LEU A 115 -1.06 2.84 -8.13
C LEU A 115 -0.47 3.28 -9.48
N GLN A 116 -1.29 3.49 -10.50
CA GLN A 116 -0.83 4.01 -11.79
C GLN A 116 -0.20 5.39 -11.66
N ILE A 117 -0.83 6.25 -10.85
CA ILE A 117 -0.33 7.60 -10.66
C ILE A 117 0.96 7.57 -9.84
N ILE A 118 1.00 6.78 -8.75
CA ILE A 118 2.22 6.63 -7.93
C ILE A 118 3.40 6.13 -8.78
N LEU A 119 3.17 5.15 -9.66
CA LEU A 119 4.22 4.64 -10.56
C LEU A 119 4.71 5.66 -11.61
N LYS A 120 3.92 6.68 -11.94
CA LYS A 120 4.32 7.78 -12.85
C LYS A 120 5.22 8.81 -12.16
N VAL A 121 5.06 9.01 -10.85
CA VAL A 121 5.81 10.01 -10.04
C VAL A 121 7.24 9.53 -9.70
N ASN A 122 7.71 8.43 -10.33
CA ASN A 122 9.04 7.83 -10.14
C ASN A 122 9.39 7.46 -8.68
N MET A 123 8.40 7.11 -7.86
CA MET A 123 8.60 6.50 -6.53
C MET A 123 8.83 4.97 -6.60
N ALA A 124 9.09 4.46 -7.80
CA ALA A 124 9.36 3.06 -8.13
C ALA A 124 10.45 2.44 -7.25
N ASP A 125 11.56 3.17 -7.06
CA ASP A 125 12.72 2.67 -6.31
C ASP A 125 12.41 2.53 -4.81
N THR A 126 11.62 3.45 -4.25
CA THR A 126 11.17 3.37 -2.85
C THR A 126 10.33 2.11 -2.61
N ILE A 127 9.43 1.79 -3.53
CA ILE A 127 8.54 0.62 -3.43
C ILE A 127 9.35 -0.68 -3.40
N LEU A 128 10.30 -0.82 -4.33
CA LEU A 128 11.10 -2.03 -4.43
C LEU A 128 12.01 -2.21 -3.21
N ASN A 129 12.61 -1.13 -2.71
CA ASN A 129 13.44 -1.15 -1.52
C ASN A 129 12.64 -1.53 -0.26
N ASP A 130 11.43 -1.01 -0.10
CA ASP A 130 10.55 -1.37 1.02
C ASP A 130 10.14 -2.85 0.97
N MET A 131 9.85 -3.38 -0.21
CA MET A 131 9.55 -4.81 -0.39
C MET A 131 10.73 -5.71 -0.01
N GLN A 132 11.95 -5.33 -0.39
CA GLN A 132 13.17 -6.06 -0.04
C GLN A 132 13.41 -6.04 1.48
N ALA A 133 13.27 -4.87 2.12
CA ALA A 133 13.43 -4.74 3.56
C ALA A 133 12.45 -5.62 4.35
N VAL A 134 11.18 -5.71 3.91
CA VAL A 134 10.18 -6.57 4.56
C VAL A 134 10.56 -8.06 4.47
N GLN A 135 11.10 -8.53 3.34
CA GLN A 135 11.49 -9.93 3.17
C GLN A 135 12.76 -10.28 3.95
N LEU A 136 13.75 -9.39 3.97
CA LEU A 136 14.99 -9.57 4.73
C LEU A 136 14.71 -9.63 6.25
N ASN A 137 13.87 -8.73 6.77
CA ASN A 137 13.50 -8.70 8.20
C ASN A 137 12.69 -9.92 8.67
N ARG A 138 12.15 -10.74 7.76
CA ARG A 138 11.37 -11.95 8.09
C ARG A 138 12.21 -13.23 8.14
N SER A 139 13.47 -13.18 7.68
CA SER A 139 14.33 -14.37 7.60
C SER A 139 15.14 -14.52 8.89
N ASN A 140 14.90 -15.60 9.64
CA ASN A 140 15.63 -15.88 10.89
C ASN A 140 17.05 -16.45 10.65
N GLU A 141 17.35 -16.91 9.43
CA GLU A 141 18.66 -17.40 9.00
C GLU A 141 19.14 -16.58 7.80
N GLU A 142 20.06 -15.67 8.04
CA GLU A 142 20.66 -14.84 7.00
C GLU A 142 21.78 -15.64 6.31
N THR A 143 21.43 -16.28 5.20
CA THR A 143 22.37 -16.95 4.29
C THR A 143 22.47 -16.14 3.00
N LEU A 144 23.56 -16.29 2.24
CA LEU A 144 23.67 -15.67 0.91
C LEU A 144 22.49 -16.06 0.00
N LEU A 145 22.01 -17.30 0.09
CA LEU A 145 20.86 -17.76 -0.67
C LEU A 145 19.57 -17.04 -0.26
N THR A 146 19.27 -16.96 1.03
CA THR A 146 18.05 -16.27 1.52
C THR A 146 18.10 -14.77 1.25
N HIS A 147 19.29 -14.15 1.32
CA HIS A 147 19.50 -12.76 0.94
C HIS A 147 19.15 -12.52 -0.54
N TYR A 148 19.82 -13.19 -1.48
CA TYR A 148 19.57 -12.97 -2.91
C TYR A 148 18.21 -13.50 -3.38
N ALA A 149 17.64 -14.51 -2.72
CA ALA A 149 16.27 -14.97 -3.00
C ALA A 149 15.24 -13.87 -2.71
N ALA A 150 15.43 -13.07 -1.65
CA ALA A 150 14.55 -11.94 -1.36
C ALA A 150 14.60 -10.90 -2.51
N TYR A 151 15.79 -10.52 -2.97
CA TYR A 151 15.94 -9.60 -4.11
C TYR A 151 15.32 -10.17 -5.40
N PHE A 152 15.51 -11.47 -5.67
CA PHE A 152 14.96 -12.12 -6.85
C PHE A 152 13.42 -12.13 -6.84
N TRP A 153 12.80 -12.61 -5.76
CA TRP A 153 11.34 -12.71 -5.68
C TRP A 153 10.66 -11.34 -5.61
N SER A 154 11.20 -10.40 -4.82
CA SER A 154 10.67 -9.03 -4.78
C SER A 154 10.78 -8.35 -6.15
N GLY A 155 11.91 -8.52 -6.86
CA GLY A 155 12.10 -8.00 -8.20
C GLY A 155 11.12 -8.58 -9.22
N ALA A 156 10.87 -9.89 -9.17
CA ALA A 156 9.92 -10.56 -10.05
C ALA A 156 8.47 -10.08 -9.80
N ILE A 157 8.04 -10.08 -8.54
CA ILE A 157 6.69 -9.62 -8.15
C ILE A 157 6.50 -8.15 -8.56
N TYR A 158 7.45 -7.28 -8.20
CA TYR A 158 7.38 -5.85 -8.52
C TYR A 158 7.33 -5.62 -10.03
N SER A 159 8.20 -6.27 -10.81
CA SER A 159 8.29 -6.05 -12.26
C SER A 159 7.00 -6.43 -12.98
N VAL A 160 6.42 -7.59 -12.63
CA VAL A 160 5.16 -8.06 -13.22
C VAL A 160 4.00 -7.14 -12.80
N ALA A 161 3.87 -6.83 -11.51
CA ALA A 161 2.83 -5.94 -11.01
C ALA A 161 2.92 -4.54 -11.65
N ALA A 162 4.10 -3.94 -11.68
CA ALA A 162 4.31 -2.61 -12.25
C ALA A 162 4.03 -2.58 -13.75
N ASN A 163 4.33 -3.65 -14.49
CA ASN A 163 3.97 -3.75 -15.91
C ASN A 163 2.45 -3.79 -16.12
N TRP A 164 1.75 -4.64 -15.37
CA TRP A 164 0.30 -4.77 -15.44
C TRP A 164 -0.43 -3.46 -15.07
N ILE A 165 0.02 -2.79 -14.00
CA ILE A 165 -0.51 -1.49 -13.56
C ILE A 165 -0.29 -0.42 -14.63
N ARG A 166 0.93 -0.27 -15.16
CA ARG A 166 1.22 0.69 -16.25
C ARG A 166 0.39 0.40 -17.51
N GLY A 167 0.09 -0.87 -17.77
CA GLY A 167 -0.79 -1.30 -18.86
C GLY A 167 -2.27 -0.94 -18.68
N GLY A 168 -2.69 -0.55 -17.48
CA GLY A 168 -4.09 -0.25 -17.15
C GLY A 168 -4.90 -1.45 -16.68
N GLY A 169 -4.25 -2.49 -16.16
CA GLY A 169 -4.96 -3.66 -15.66
C GLY A 169 -5.79 -4.36 -16.73
N ARG A 170 -5.26 -4.49 -17.95
CA ARG A 170 -6.01 -4.98 -19.12
C ARG A 170 -6.52 -6.41 -18.95
N GLN A 171 -5.71 -7.25 -18.30
CA GLN A 171 -6.08 -8.61 -17.92
C GLN A 171 -6.75 -8.59 -16.55
N SER A 172 -7.76 -9.42 -16.36
CA SER A 172 -8.36 -9.65 -15.05
C SER A 172 -7.34 -10.23 -14.05
N ALA A 173 -7.63 -10.05 -12.75
CA ALA A 173 -6.80 -10.63 -11.70
C ALA A 173 -6.61 -12.15 -11.83
N ALA A 174 -7.65 -12.88 -12.27
CA ALA A 174 -7.60 -14.33 -12.47
C ALA A 174 -6.71 -14.75 -13.64
N GLU A 175 -6.73 -14.00 -14.74
CA GLU A 175 -5.84 -14.23 -15.88
C GLU A 175 -4.38 -14.03 -15.49
N MET A 176 -4.08 -12.93 -14.79
CA MET A 176 -2.73 -12.67 -14.30
C MET A 176 -2.26 -13.73 -13.29
N ALA A 177 -3.13 -14.16 -12.38
CA ALA A 177 -2.82 -15.23 -11.43
C ALA A 177 -2.48 -16.54 -12.14
N THR A 178 -3.25 -16.88 -13.19
CA THR A 178 -2.99 -18.06 -14.02
C THR A 178 -1.65 -17.97 -14.75
N ILE A 179 -1.31 -16.80 -15.31
CA ILE A 179 -0.03 -16.57 -15.98
C ILE A 179 1.13 -16.77 -15.00
N CYS A 180 1.09 -16.10 -13.84
CA CYS A 180 2.16 -16.20 -12.86
C CYS A 180 2.29 -17.62 -12.30
N TYR A 181 1.17 -18.28 -11.98
CA TYR A 181 1.17 -19.68 -11.55
C TYR A 181 1.87 -20.60 -12.57
N ARG A 182 1.54 -20.47 -13.86
CA ARG A 182 2.15 -21.27 -14.93
C ARG A 182 3.65 -21.02 -15.10
N ILE A 183 4.12 -19.78 -14.89
CA ILE A 183 5.55 -19.45 -14.92
C ILE A 183 6.28 -20.18 -13.79
N ILE A 184 5.72 -20.19 -12.58
CA ILE A 184 6.31 -20.86 -11.42
C ILE A 184 6.36 -22.38 -11.62
N GLU A 185 5.27 -22.98 -12.11
CA GLU A 185 5.22 -24.41 -12.42
C GLU A 185 6.27 -24.82 -13.46
N ALA A 186 6.40 -24.04 -14.54
CA ALA A 186 7.38 -24.32 -15.60
C ALA A 186 8.84 -24.25 -15.11
N VAL A 187 9.13 -23.34 -14.17
CA VAL A 187 10.46 -23.24 -13.54
C VAL A 187 10.72 -24.40 -12.58
N ASN A 188 9.67 -24.95 -11.95
CA ASN A 188 9.77 -26.07 -11.02
C ASN A 188 9.86 -27.45 -11.71
N GLY A 189 9.77 -27.51 -13.04
CA GLY A 189 10.07 -28.73 -13.82
C GLY A 189 8.93 -29.74 -13.97
N ASN A 190 7.67 -29.27 -14.05
CA ASN A 190 6.52 -30.06 -14.51
C ASN A 190 6.09 -29.66 -15.92
#